data_AF-F6R7R1-F1
#
_entry.id   AF-F6R7R1-F1
#
_cell.length_a   1.000
_cell.length_b   1.000
_cell.length_c   1.000
_cell.angle_alpha   90.00
_cell.angle_beta   90.00
_cell.angle_gamma   90.00
#
_symmetry.space_group_name_H-M   'P 1'
#
loop_
_entity.id
_entity.type
_entity.pdbx_description
1 polymer ?
#
loop_
_entity_poly.entity_id
_entity_poly.type
_entity_poly.pdbx_seq_one_letter_code
_entity_poly.pdbx_strand_id
1 'polypeptide(L)'
;MSSQKGNVTRSRPQRHQNTFSFKNDKFDKSVQTKKINAKLHDGVCQRCKEVLEWRVKYSKYKPLSKPKKCVKCLQKTVKDSYHIMCRPCACELEVCAKCGKKEDVVIPFNKEPEKTENVENNLRSSHRRSCRRNENEFVPI
;
A
#
# COMPACT_ATOMS: atom_id res chain seq x y z
N MET A 1 -32.77 -0.39 -33.93
CA MET A 1 -31.56 -0.45 -33.08
C MET A 1 -31.13 -1.91 -32.95
N SER A 2 -29.89 -2.26 -33.30
CA SER A 2 -29.43 -3.66 -33.30
C SER A 2 -29.27 -4.20 -31.88
N SER A 3 -29.96 -5.30 -31.58
CA SER A 3 -29.97 -6.00 -30.28
C SER A 3 -28.95 -7.14 -30.21
N GLN A 4 -28.08 -7.28 -31.22
CA GLN A 4 -27.19 -8.43 -31.31
C GLN A 4 -26.07 -8.34 -30.28
N LYS A 5 -26.10 -9.22 -29.28
CA LYS A 5 -24.97 -9.47 -28.37
C LYS A 5 -23.79 -9.90 -29.26
N GLY A 6 -22.78 -9.04 -29.33
CA GLY A 6 -21.62 -9.22 -30.21
C GLY A 6 -21.00 -10.60 -30.07
N ASN A 7 -20.56 -11.15 -31.20
CA ASN A 7 -19.94 -12.48 -31.38
C ASN A 7 -18.97 -12.82 -30.23
N VAL A 8 -19.46 -13.58 -29.23
CA VAL A 8 -18.76 -13.87 -27.96
C VAL A 8 -17.57 -14.81 -28.18
N THR A 9 -17.54 -15.50 -29.33
CA THR A 9 -16.48 -16.40 -29.76
C THR A 9 -15.61 -15.73 -30.81
N ARG A 10 -14.43 -15.22 -30.41
CA ARG A 10 -13.40 -14.74 -31.35
C ARG A 10 -12.83 -15.93 -32.11
N SER A 11 -12.92 -15.91 -33.43
CA SER A 11 -12.35 -16.96 -34.31
C SER A 11 -10.83 -16.84 -34.51
N ARG A 12 -10.26 -15.64 -34.32
CA ARG A 12 -8.83 -15.37 -34.50
C ARG A 12 -8.21 -14.80 -33.22
N PRO A 13 -6.96 -15.18 -32.89
CA PRO A 13 -6.25 -14.60 -31.77
C PRO A 13 -5.98 -13.11 -32.01
N GLN A 14 -5.68 -12.39 -30.94
CA GLN A 14 -5.29 -10.98 -31.00
C GLN A 14 -4.09 -10.81 -31.96
N ARG A 15 -4.20 -9.90 -32.95
CA ARG A 15 -3.16 -9.67 -33.97
C ARG A 15 -1.81 -9.28 -33.38
N HIS A 16 -1.82 -8.49 -32.31
CA HIS A 16 -0.62 -8.07 -31.60
C HIS A 16 -0.62 -8.72 -30.21
N GLN A 17 0.22 -9.75 -30.05
CA GLN A 17 0.41 -10.48 -28.81
C GLN A 17 1.70 -9.99 -28.14
N ASN A 18 1.69 -9.91 -26.81
CA ASN A 18 2.89 -9.59 -26.06
C ASN A 18 3.89 -10.75 -26.17
N THR A 19 5.10 -10.47 -26.65
CA THR A 19 6.19 -11.45 -26.74
C THR A 19 6.80 -11.77 -25.38
N PHE A 20 6.76 -10.81 -24.45
CA PHE A 20 7.28 -10.97 -23.10
C PHE A 20 6.24 -10.56 -22.06
N SER A 21 6.24 -11.26 -20.92
CA SER A 21 5.42 -10.87 -19.77
C SER A 21 5.91 -9.55 -19.17
N PHE A 22 4.97 -8.75 -18.68
CA PHE A 22 5.29 -7.53 -17.95
C PHE A 22 6.07 -7.86 -16.67
N LYS A 23 7.16 -7.13 -16.44
CA LYS A 23 7.99 -7.21 -15.23
C LYS A 23 8.15 -5.82 -14.66
N ASN A 24 7.75 -5.63 -13.41
CA ASN A 24 7.83 -4.34 -12.71
C ASN A 24 9.29 -3.83 -12.62
N ASP A 25 10.22 -4.74 -12.31
CA ASP A 25 11.64 -4.39 -12.10
C ASP A 25 12.46 -4.16 -13.38
N LYS A 26 11.84 -4.28 -14.57
CA LYS A 26 12.59 -4.18 -15.83
C LYS A 26 13.17 -2.78 -16.04
N PHE A 27 12.41 -1.74 -15.68
CA PHE A 27 12.78 -0.35 -15.92
C PHE A 27 12.77 0.49 -14.64
N ASP A 28 11.83 0.23 -13.73
CA ASP A 28 11.76 0.92 -12.45
C ASP A 28 12.49 0.11 -11.37
N LYS A 29 13.74 0.50 -11.09
CA LYS A 29 14.59 -0.09 -10.05
C LYS A 29 14.60 0.73 -8.76
N SER A 30 13.61 1.60 -8.56
CA SER A 30 13.56 2.46 -7.38
C SER A 30 13.56 1.64 -6.09
N VAL A 31 14.10 2.24 -5.02
CA VAL A 31 14.09 1.63 -3.68
C VAL A 31 12.67 1.31 -3.22
N GLN A 32 11.69 2.12 -3.64
CA GLN A 32 10.28 1.89 -3.35
C GLN A 32 9.73 0.65 -4.04
N THR A 33 10.01 0.46 -5.33
CA THR A 33 9.55 -0.71 -6.09
C THR A 33 10.13 -2.00 -5.52
N LYS A 34 11.41 -2.01 -5.13
CA LYS A 34 12.03 -3.15 -4.42
C LYS A 34 11.34 -3.46 -3.09
N LYS A 35 11.03 -2.44 -2.28
CA LYS A 35 10.29 -2.60 -1.02
C LYS A 35 8.88 -3.14 -1.23
N ILE A 36 8.21 -2.74 -2.31
CA ILE A 36 6.87 -3.22 -2.66
C ILE A 36 6.92 -4.68 -3.11
N ASN A 37 7.93 -5.08 -3.89
CA ASN A 37 8.06 -6.48 -4.35
C ASN A 37 8.48 -7.44 -3.24
N ALA A 38 9.27 -6.97 -2.26
CA ALA A 38 9.64 -7.75 -1.08
C ALA A 38 8.53 -7.82 -0.01
N LYS A 39 7.41 -7.12 -0.21
CA LYS A 39 6.36 -7.03 0.80
C LYS A 39 5.57 -8.33 0.91
N LEU A 40 5.60 -8.94 2.09
CA LEU A 40 4.71 -10.06 2.43
C LEU A 40 3.29 -9.56 2.74
N HIS A 41 2.30 -10.28 2.23
CA HIS A 41 0.88 -10.02 2.45
C HIS A 41 0.33 -11.05 3.42
N ASP A 42 0.59 -10.83 4.71
CA ASP A 42 0.18 -11.71 5.80
C ASP A 42 -1.24 -11.38 6.28
N GLY A 43 -1.94 -12.35 6.88
CA GLY A 43 -3.24 -12.10 7.51
C GLY A 43 -4.38 -11.78 6.53
N VAL A 44 -4.24 -12.19 5.26
CA VAL A 44 -5.25 -12.03 4.21
C VAL A 44 -5.70 -13.38 3.65
N CYS A 45 -6.96 -13.47 3.23
CA CYS A 45 -7.47 -14.66 2.53
C CYS A 45 -6.81 -14.83 1.16
N GLN A 46 -6.85 -16.05 0.62
CA GLN A 46 -6.23 -16.40 -0.67
C GLN A 46 -6.64 -15.43 -1.79
N ARG A 47 -7.94 -15.15 -1.88
CA ARG A 47 -8.47 -14.24 -2.90
C ARG A 47 -7.90 -12.83 -2.78
N CYS A 48 -7.76 -12.34 -1.56
CA CYS A 48 -7.20 -11.02 -1.31
C CYS A 48 -5.70 -10.96 -1.57
N LYS A 49 -4.97 -12.04 -1.26
CA LYS A 49 -3.55 -12.19 -1.56
C LYS A 49 -3.28 -12.05 -3.06
N GLU A 50 -3.98 -12.81 -3.89
CA GLU A 50 -3.86 -12.75 -5.36
C GLU A 50 -4.09 -11.33 -5.91
N VAL A 51 -5.09 -10.62 -5.36
CA VAL A 51 -5.40 -9.24 -5.78
C VAL A 51 -4.26 -8.29 -5.42
N LEU A 52 -3.62 -8.46 -4.26
CA LEU A 52 -2.50 -7.63 -3.85
C LEU A 52 -1.23 -7.96 -4.64
N GLU A 53 -0.91 -9.25 -4.80
CA GLU A 53 0.22 -9.71 -5.62
C GLU A 53 0.09 -9.25 -7.08
N TRP A 54 -1.13 -9.30 -7.64
CA TRP A 54 -1.37 -8.76 -8.97
C TRP A 54 -1.09 -7.25 -9.04
N ARG A 55 -1.49 -6.48 -8.03
CA ARG A 55 -1.18 -5.04 -7.97
C ARG A 55 0.33 -4.80 -7.88
N VAL A 56 1.07 -5.62 -7.14
CA VAL A 56 2.53 -5.55 -7.04
C VAL A 56 3.18 -5.90 -8.39
N LYS A 57 2.76 -7.01 -9.00
CA LYS A 57 3.26 -7.50 -10.30
C LYS A 57 3.11 -6.48 -11.42
N TYR A 58 2.01 -5.72 -11.43
CA TYR A 58 1.69 -4.74 -12.48
C TYR A 58 1.96 -3.28 -12.08
N SER A 59 2.76 -3.03 -11.03
CA SER A 59 3.12 -1.67 -10.58
C SER A 59 1.91 -0.78 -10.21
N LYS A 60 0.78 -1.40 -9.83
CA LYS A 60 -0.47 -0.72 -9.44
C LYS A 60 -0.64 -0.60 -7.92
N TYR A 61 0.32 -1.10 -7.14
CA TYR A 61 0.28 -1.05 -5.69
C TYR A 61 0.62 0.36 -5.18
N LYS A 62 -0.30 0.99 -4.46
CA LYS A 62 -0.10 2.32 -3.86
C LYS A 62 0.18 2.18 -2.36
N PRO A 63 1.39 2.49 -1.87
CA PRO A 63 1.66 2.51 -0.43
C PRO A 63 0.88 3.64 0.26
N LEU A 64 0.65 3.48 1.56
CA LEU A 64 0.04 4.53 2.38
C LEU A 64 1.13 5.52 2.85
N SER A 65 0.86 6.82 2.72
CA SER A 65 1.70 7.87 3.31
C SER A 65 1.36 8.13 4.79
N LYS A 66 0.09 7.90 5.17
CA LYS A 66 -0.42 8.06 6.54
C LYS A 66 -1.21 6.82 6.92
N PRO A 67 -1.20 6.41 8.20
CA PRO A 67 -1.97 5.25 8.63
C PRO A 67 -3.48 5.50 8.51
N LYS A 68 -4.21 4.47 8.10
CA LYS A 68 -5.67 4.51 7.94
C LYS A 68 -6.38 4.15 9.25
N LYS A 69 -7.61 4.62 9.42
CA LYS A 69 -8.50 4.21 10.51
C LYS A 69 -8.88 2.73 10.36
N CYS A 70 -8.79 1.98 11.45
CA CYS A 70 -9.26 0.60 11.55
C CYS A 70 -10.78 0.56 11.70
N VAL A 71 -11.45 -0.43 11.10
CA VAL A 71 -12.90 -0.62 11.26
C VAL A 71 -13.29 -1.10 12.66
N LYS A 72 -12.44 -1.88 13.35
CA LYS A 72 -12.77 -2.47 14.66
C LYS A 72 -12.45 -1.55 15.83
N CYS A 73 -11.19 -1.10 15.95
CA CYS A 73 -10.76 -0.25 17.06
C CYS A 73 -10.93 1.26 16.78
N LEU A 74 -11.30 1.64 15.56
CA LEU A 74 -11.51 3.04 15.12
C LEU A 74 -10.28 3.97 15.22
N GLN A 75 -9.15 3.44 15.69
CA GLN A 75 -7.87 4.15 15.76
C GLN A 75 -7.15 4.14 14.41
N LYS A 76 -6.26 5.13 14.18
CA LYS A 76 -5.42 5.23 12.97
C LYS A 76 -4.19 4.29 13.04
N THR A 77 -4.44 2.99 13.12
CA THR A 77 -3.40 1.96 13.36
C THR A 77 -3.09 1.12 12.12
N VAL A 78 -3.84 1.26 11.03
CA VAL A 78 -3.65 0.47 9.81
C VAL A 78 -2.46 1.03 9.01
N LYS A 79 -1.33 0.31 9.06
CA LYS A 79 -0.10 0.66 8.34
C LYS A 79 -0.05 0.10 6.91
N ASP A 80 -0.70 -1.04 6.70
CA ASP A 80 -0.66 -1.74 5.42
C ASP A 80 -1.69 -1.19 4.43
N SER A 81 -1.26 -0.93 3.19
CA SER A 81 -2.16 -0.43 2.15
C SER A 81 -3.22 -1.47 1.77
N TYR A 82 -4.41 -1.00 1.41
CA TYR A 82 -5.61 -1.78 1.09
C TYR A 82 -6.18 -2.62 2.24
N HIS A 83 -5.68 -2.47 3.46
CA HIS A 83 -6.24 -3.12 4.64
C HIS A 83 -7.36 -2.25 5.23
N ILE A 84 -8.36 -2.90 5.82
CA ILE A 84 -9.46 -2.25 6.53
C ILE A 84 -9.33 -2.43 8.05
N MET A 85 -8.60 -3.45 8.49
CA MET A 85 -8.40 -3.77 9.89
C MET A 85 -6.94 -3.68 10.28
N CYS A 86 -6.72 -3.38 11.56
CA CYS A 86 -5.40 -3.37 12.17
C CYS A 86 -4.91 -4.81 12.38
N ARG A 87 -3.59 -5.03 12.43
CA ARG A 87 -3.02 -6.35 12.69
C ARG A 87 -3.57 -6.99 13.98
N PRO A 88 -3.55 -6.33 15.16
CA PRO A 88 -4.07 -6.96 16.38
C PRO A 88 -5.56 -7.29 16.27
N CYS A 89 -6.36 -6.38 15.70
CA CYS A 89 -7.79 -6.58 15.46
C CYS A 89 -8.08 -7.80 14.57
N ALA A 90 -7.23 -8.06 13.58
CA ALA A 90 -7.38 -9.18 12.66
C ALA A 90 -6.89 -10.49 13.29
N CYS A 91 -5.86 -10.44 14.15
CA CYS A 91 -5.42 -11.59 14.94
C CYS A 91 -6.49 -12.04 15.94
N GLU A 92 -7.03 -11.13 16.74
CA GLU A 92 -8.03 -11.43 17.79
C GLU A 92 -9.32 -12.02 17.23
N LEU A 93 -9.71 -11.59 16.03
CA LEU A 93 -10.96 -12.03 15.39
C LEU A 93 -10.75 -13.13 14.35
N GLU A 94 -9.50 -13.50 14.07
CA GLU A 94 -9.10 -14.48 13.04
C GLU A 94 -9.78 -14.23 11.68
N VAL A 95 -9.79 -12.97 11.25
CA VAL A 95 -10.40 -12.57 9.96
C VAL A 95 -9.39 -11.93 9.04
N CYS A 96 -9.68 -12.00 7.74
CA CYS A 96 -8.87 -11.33 6.73
C CYS A 96 -8.81 -9.80 6.96
N ALA A 97 -7.61 -9.25 7.09
CA ALA A 97 -7.41 -7.84 7.39
C ALA A 97 -7.83 -6.88 6.24
N LYS A 98 -8.07 -7.42 5.04
CA LYS A 98 -8.52 -6.66 3.84
C LYS A 98 -10.04 -6.69 3.64
N CYS A 99 -10.69 -7.84 3.79
CA CYS A 99 -12.13 -7.98 3.53
C CYS A 99 -12.99 -8.19 4.77
N GLY A 100 -12.39 -8.50 5.93
CA GLY A 100 -13.11 -8.72 7.20
C GLY A 100 -13.92 -10.02 7.25
N LYS A 101 -13.75 -10.92 6.27
CA LYS A 101 -14.42 -12.22 6.24
C LYS A 101 -13.61 -13.28 7.00
N LYS A 102 -14.34 -14.21 7.63
CA LYS A 102 -13.84 -15.47 8.23
C LYS A 102 -13.62 -16.52 7.14
N GLU A 103 -12.76 -16.22 6.17
CA GLU A 103 -12.31 -17.19 5.17
C GLU A 103 -10.89 -17.64 5.56
N ASP A 104 -10.49 -18.86 5.18
CA ASP A 104 -9.17 -19.42 5.50
C ASP A 104 -8.05 -18.41 5.21
N VAL A 105 -7.41 -17.96 6.28
CA VAL A 105 -6.28 -17.03 6.22
C VAL A 105 -5.04 -17.84 5.87
N VAL A 106 -4.52 -17.61 4.66
CA VAL A 106 -3.47 -18.45 4.06
C VAL A 106 -2.11 -18.28 4.74
N ILE A 107 -1.85 -17.11 5.33
CA ILE A 107 -0.63 -16.84 6.09
C ILE A 107 -1.05 -16.27 7.45
N PRO A 108 -1.02 -17.08 8.53
CA PRO A 108 -1.17 -16.60 9.90
C PRO A 108 -0.13 -15.53 10.22
N PHE A 109 -0.46 -14.61 11.12
CA PHE A 109 0.35 -13.43 11.43
C PHE A 109 1.77 -13.69 11.99
N ASN A 110 2.18 -14.95 12.19
CA ASN A 110 3.45 -15.31 12.82
C ASN A 110 4.28 -16.28 11.97
N LYS A 111 5.31 -15.74 11.33
CA LYS A 111 6.70 -16.18 11.52
C LYS A 111 7.54 -14.92 11.66
N GLU A 112 8.26 -14.76 12.75
CA GLU A 112 9.28 -13.70 12.86
C GLU A 112 10.21 -13.74 11.64
N PRO A 113 10.52 -12.60 11.02
CA PRO A 113 11.86 -12.33 10.58
C PRO A 113 12.52 -11.48 11.66
N GLU A 114 13.47 -12.06 12.38
CA GLU A 114 14.48 -11.27 13.05
C GLU A 114 15.07 -10.23 12.07
N LYS A 115 15.13 -8.98 12.56
CA LYS A 115 16.06 -7.90 12.16
C LYS A 115 15.95 -7.35 10.73
N THR A 116 15.43 -6.12 10.64
CA THR A 116 16.23 -5.01 10.09
C THR A 116 15.84 -3.74 10.84
N GLU A 117 16.71 -3.37 11.77
CA GLU A 117 16.80 -2.04 12.33
C GLU A 117 17.02 -1.03 11.20
N ASN A 118 16.28 0.07 11.23
CA ASN A 118 16.75 1.36 10.76
C ASN A 118 16.07 2.43 11.61
N VAL A 119 16.71 2.66 12.75
CA VAL A 119 16.62 3.90 13.53
C VAL A 119 17.21 5.01 12.67
N GLU A 120 16.46 6.09 12.45
CA GLU A 120 16.98 7.46 12.33
C GLU A 120 15.77 8.41 12.39
N ASN A 121 15.39 8.85 13.59
CA ASN A 121 15.87 10.09 14.21
C ASN A 121 15.89 11.28 13.25
N ASN A 122 14.85 12.11 13.32
CA ASN A 122 14.99 13.56 13.22
C ASN A 122 13.88 14.26 14.02
N LEU A 123 13.97 14.14 15.35
CA LEU A 123 13.67 15.28 16.21
C LEU A 123 14.90 16.21 16.12
N ARG A 124 14.82 17.25 15.30
CA ARG A 124 15.67 18.43 15.49
C ARG A 124 14.91 19.70 15.17
N SER A 125 14.58 20.37 16.28
CA SER A 125 14.69 21.81 16.47
C SER A 125 13.70 22.70 15.73
N SER A 126 12.63 23.02 16.45
CA SER A 126 12.11 24.37 16.59
C SER A 126 13.23 25.42 16.54
N HIS A 127 13.47 26.01 15.37
CA HIS A 127 14.12 27.31 15.27
C HIS A 127 13.20 28.25 14.51
N ARG A 128 12.61 29.14 15.31
CA ARG A 128 11.79 30.27 14.88
C ARG A 128 12.52 31.03 13.78
N ARG A 129 11.94 31.11 12.58
CA ARG A 129 12.19 32.26 11.69
C ARG A 129 10.92 33.10 11.68
N SER A 130 10.92 34.02 12.64
CA SER A 130 10.07 35.21 12.69
C SER A 130 10.17 35.95 11.36
N CYS A 131 9.07 36.04 10.62
CA CYS A 131 8.85 37.11 9.66
C CYS A 131 8.79 38.42 10.47
N ARG A 132 9.87 39.19 10.50
CA ARG A 132 9.83 40.60 10.91
C ARG A 132 10.02 41.46 9.66
N ARG A 133 8.93 42.12 9.26
CA ARG A 133 8.98 43.38 8.50
C ARG A 133 9.72 44.38 9.38
N ASN A 134 10.80 44.96 8.87
CA ASN A 134 11.37 46.17 9.46
C ASN A 134 10.61 47.34 8.84
N GLU A 135 9.75 47.97 9.62
CA GLU A 135 9.36 49.37 9.40
C GLU A 135 10.35 50.21 10.20
N ASN A 136 11.12 51.02 9.48
CA ASN A 136 11.99 52.04 10.03
C ASN A 136 11.12 53.28 10.29
N GLU A 137 10.97 53.71 11.53
CA GLU A 137 10.58 55.10 11.82
C GLU A 137 11.15 55.55 13.18
N PHE A 138 12.20 56.38 13.05
CA PHE A 138 12.54 57.59 13.80
C PHE A 138 12.55 57.61 15.37
N VAL A 139 13.78 57.81 15.86
CA VAL A 139 14.27 58.38 17.15
C VAL A 139 13.62 59.77 17.40
N PRO A 140 13.31 60.28 18.62
CA PRO A 140 14.24 60.60 19.74
C PRO A 140 13.59 60.47 21.15
N ILE A 141 14.21 60.70 22.33
CA ILE A 141 15.33 61.50 22.86
C ILE A 141 16.04 60.67 23.94
#